data_AF-A0A7C6MM44-F1
#
_entry.id   AF-A0A7C6MM44-F1
#
_cell.length_a   1.000
_cell.length_b   1.000
_cell.length_c   1.000
_cell.angle_alpha   90.00
_cell.angle_beta   90.00
_cell.angle_gamma   90.00
#
_symmetry.space_group_name_H-M   'P 1'
#
loop_
_entity.id
_entity.type
_entity.pdbx_description
1 polymer ?
#
loop_
_entity_poly.entity_id
_entity_poly.type
_entity_poly.pdbx_seq_one_letter_code
_entity_poly.pdbx_strand_id
1 'polypeptide(L)'
;MIKVRIKKTDNLIDEITIKGHANFADIGYDIVCASVSSIVITSINAALKLDEYCLEYEDADGFIKIKMLKHDNVTKTLVNNMIDLLKELKMKYPKNINVN
;
A
#
# COMPACT_ATOMS: atom_id res chain seq x y z
N MET A 1 13.71 -6.72 0.79
CA MET A 1 13.18 -5.56 1.55
C MET A 1 12.14 -4.86 0.71
N ILE A 2 10.92 -4.77 1.22
CA ILE A 2 9.77 -4.09 0.63
C ILE A 2 9.97 -2.57 0.74
N LYS A 3 9.70 -1.85 -0.34
CA LYS A 3 9.80 -0.38 -0.39
C LYS A 3 8.44 0.20 -0.74
N VAL A 4 7.86 0.95 0.18
CA VAL A 4 6.65 1.76 -0.03
C VAL A 4 7.07 3.21 -0.22
N ARG A 5 6.60 3.85 -1.30
CA ARG A 5 6.79 5.28 -1.55
C ARG A 5 5.44 5.96 -1.72
N ILE A 6 5.26 7.10 -1.08
CA ILE A 6 4.03 7.89 -1.09
C ILE A 6 4.34 9.24 -1.74
N LYS A 7 3.68 9.53 -2.87
CA LYS A 7 3.74 10.83 -3.53
C LYS A 7 2.56 11.69 -3.07
N LYS A 8 2.84 12.94 -2.73
CA LYS A 8 1.83 13.91 -2.30
C LYS A 8 1.95 15.23 -3.05
N THR A 9 0.81 15.86 -3.31
CA THR A 9 0.67 17.24 -3.81
C THR A 9 -0.32 17.96 -2.91
N ASP A 10 0.01 19.15 -2.41
CA ASP A 10 -0.85 19.93 -1.51
C ASP A 10 -1.40 19.14 -0.31
N ASN A 11 -0.56 18.29 0.29
CA ASN A 11 -0.90 17.35 1.38
C ASN A 11 -1.89 16.24 1.02
N LEU A 12 -2.32 16.12 -0.23
CA LEU A 12 -3.12 15.02 -0.74
C LEU A 12 -2.20 13.92 -1.26
N ILE A 13 -2.61 12.66 -1.10
CA ILE A 13 -1.86 11.51 -1.60
C ILE A 13 -2.26 11.30 -3.05
N ASP A 14 -1.34 11.42 -3.99
CA ASP A 14 -1.61 11.22 -5.42
C ASP A 14 -1.31 9.78 -5.85
N GLU A 15 -0.23 9.22 -5.32
CA GLU A 15 0.30 7.94 -5.78
C GLU A 15 0.99 7.20 -4.63
N ILE A 16 0.82 5.87 -4.60
CA ILE A 16 1.52 4.96 -3.71
C ILE A 16 2.17 3.89 -4.57
N THR A 17 3.45 3.61 -4.34
CA THR A 17 4.15 2.52 -5.03
C THR A 17 4.78 1.57 -4.03
N ILE A 18 4.67 0.27 -4.29
CA ILE A 18 5.16 -0.80 -3.42
C ILE A 18 5.98 -1.76 -4.26
N LYS A 19 7.26 -1.90 -3.93
CA LYS A 19 8.20 -2.79 -4.64
C LYS A 19 8.72 -3.89 -3.73
N GLY A 20 8.80 -5.11 -4.26
CA GLY A 20 9.47 -6.26 -3.61
C GLY A 20 8.58 -7.07 -2.67
N HIS A 21 7.25 -7.02 -2.87
CA HIS A 21 6.25 -7.74 -2.08
C HIS A 21 5.98 -9.18 -2.58
N ALA A 22 6.54 -9.58 -3.74
CA ALA A 22 6.33 -10.90 -4.35
C ALA A 22 7.62 -11.74 -4.51
N ASN A 23 8.75 -11.30 -3.95
CA ASN A 23 9.97 -12.10 -4.00
C ASN A 23 9.95 -13.17 -2.91
N PHE A 24 10.05 -14.43 -3.32
CA PHE A 24 10.40 -15.56 -2.45
C PHE A 24 11.70 -15.26 -1.73
N ALA A 25 11.67 -15.16 -0.40
CA ALA A 25 12.88 -15.04 0.39
C ALA A 25 12.72 -15.72 1.75
N ASP A 26 13.87 -15.96 2.39
CA ASP A 26 14.09 -16.69 3.64
C ASP A 26 12.94 -16.71 4.66
N ILE A 27 12.88 -17.80 5.45
CA ILE A 27 11.90 -18.06 6.50
C ILE A 27 11.57 -16.78 7.28
N GLY A 28 10.30 -16.34 7.21
CA GLY A 28 9.78 -15.15 7.89
C GLY A 28 9.61 -13.90 7.01
N TYR A 29 10.32 -13.80 5.87
CA TYR A 29 10.09 -12.73 4.89
C TYR A 29 8.71 -12.88 4.22
N ASP A 30 8.32 -14.12 3.92
CA ASP A 30 7.02 -14.45 3.34
C ASP A 30 5.83 -13.96 4.19
N ILE A 31 5.96 -13.96 5.53
CA ILE A 31 4.93 -13.47 6.44
C ILE A 31 4.76 -11.94 6.32
N VAL A 32 5.87 -11.21 6.16
CA VAL A 32 5.84 -9.75 5.96
C VAL A 32 5.25 -9.41 4.59
N CYS A 33 5.63 -10.14 3.54
CA CYS A 33 5.03 -10.02 2.21
C CYS A 33 3.52 -10.26 2.25
N ALA A 34 3.08 -11.38 2.85
CA ALA A 34 1.66 -11.70 2.99
C ALA A 34 0.90 -10.61 3.75
N SER A 35 1.51 -10.02 4.80
CA SER A 35 0.92 -8.93 5.57
C SER A 35 0.77 -7.66 4.72
N VAL A 36 1.80 -7.29 3.94
CA VAL A 36 1.74 -6.14 3.03
C VAL A 36 0.66 -6.35 1.97
N SER A 37 0.64 -7.50 1.30
CA SER A 37 -0.38 -7.81 0.29
C SER A 37 -1.78 -7.76 0.88
N SER A 38 -1.98 -8.33 2.07
CA SER A 38 -3.27 -8.30 2.75
C SER A 38 -3.72 -6.88 3.06
N ILE A 39 -2.86 -6.04 3.65
CA ILE A 39 -3.18 -4.63 3.97
C ILE A 39 -3.55 -3.85 2.71
N VAL A 40 -2.76 -3.99 1.65
CA VAL A 40 -2.89 -3.19 0.44
C VAL A 40 -4.11 -3.60 -0.38
N ILE A 41 -4.23 -4.90 -0.70
CA ILE A 41 -5.28 -5.41 -1.59
C ILE A 41 -6.65 -5.27 -0.91
N THR A 42 -6.76 -5.51 0.40
CA THR A 42 -8.04 -5.31 1.11
C THR A 42 -8.46 -3.83 1.12
N SER A 43 -7.51 -2.90 1.30
CA SER A 43 -7.79 -1.46 1.28
C SER A 43 -8.21 -0.97 -0.11
N ILE A 44 -7.54 -1.45 -1.17
CA ILE A 44 -7.90 -1.19 -2.57
C ILE A 44 -9.31 -1.70 -2.85
N ASN A 45 -9.59 -2.96 -2.52
CA ASN A 45 -10.89 -3.58 -2.76
C ASN A 45 -12.01 -2.87 -2.01
N ALA A 46 -11.77 -2.46 -0.76
CA ALA A 46 -12.74 -1.69 0.02
C ALA A 46 -13.04 -0.33 -0.62
N ALA A 47 -12.02 0.40 -1.07
CA ALA A 47 -12.18 1.68 -1.72
C ALA A 47 -12.97 1.55 -3.04
N LEU A 48 -12.59 0.61 -3.91
CA LEU A 48 -13.28 0.35 -5.18
C LEU A 48 -14.71 -0.17 -5.00
N LYS A 49 -14.98 -0.90 -3.91
CA LYS A 49 -16.34 -1.38 -3.59
C LYS A 49 -17.29 -0.24 -3.20
N LEU A 50 -16.77 0.82 -2.59
CA LEU A 50 -17.52 1.99 -2.18
C LEU A 50 -17.67 3.00 -3.33
N ASP A 51 -16.61 3.16 -4.13
CA ASP A 51 -16.58 4.03 -5.31
C ASP A 51 -15.58 3.48 -6.33
N GLU A 52 -16.09 2.89 -7.41
CA GLU A 52 -15.27 2.25 -8.45
C GLU A 52 -14.34 3.23 -9.18
N TYR A 53 -14.58 4.53 -9.08
CA TYR A 53 -13.80 5.58 -9.74
C TYR A 53 -12.90 6.37 -8.78
N CYS A 54 -12.71 5.89 -7.54
CA CYS A 54 -11.90 6.62 -6.55
C CYS A 54 -10.38 6.49 -6.77
N LEU A 55 -9.93 5.38 -7.37
CA LEU A 55 -8.52 5.10 -7.63
C LEU A 55 -8.36 4.13 -8.81
N GLU A 56 -7.15 4.10 -9.37
CA GLU A 56 -6.66 3.06 -10.28
C GLU A 56 -5.51 2.32 -9.60
N TYR A 57 -5.35 1.03 -9.89
CA TYR A 57 -4.17 0.30 -9.44
C TYR A 57 -3.65 -0.70 -10.49
N GLU A 58 -2.34 -0.94 -10.43
CA GLU A 58 -1.62 -1.95 -11.21
C GLU A 58 -0.90 -2.85 -10.22
N ASP A 59 -0.97 -4.16 -10.45
CA ASP A 59 -0.23 -5.19 -9.70
C ASP A 59 0.45 -6.13 -10.70
N ALA A 60 1.77 -6.01 -10.82
CA ALA A 60 2.57 -6.79 -11.75
C ALA A 60 3.97 -7.05 -11.17
N ASP A 61 4.46 -8.29 -11.27
CA ASP A 61 5.85 -8.68 -10.96
C ASP A 61 6.41 -8.13 -9.62
N GLY A 62 5.61 -8.19 -8.55
CA GLY A 62 6.03 -7.71 -7.23
C GLY A 62 6.09 -6.18 -7.11
N PHE A 63 5.44 -5.48 -8.04
CA PHE A 63 5.22 -4.05 -8.04
C PHE A 63 3.73 -3.74 -8.00
N ILE A 64 3.30 -3.00 -6.97
CA ILE A 64 1.98 -2.39 -6.92
C ILE A 64 2.11 -0.89 -7.10
N LYS A 65 1.26 -0.32 -7.95
CA LYS A 65 1.10 1.12 -8.11
C LYS A 65 -0.37 1.47 -7.89
N ILE A 66 -0.64 2.41 -7.01
CA ILE A 66 -1.98 2.93 -6.72
C ILE A 66 -1.96 4.41 -7.07
N LYS A 67 -2.93 4.85 -7.87
CA LYS A 67 -3.10 6.25 -8.28
C LYS A 67 -4.47 6.73 -7.81
N MET A 68 -4.48 7.78 -7.02
CA MET A 68 -5.72 8.38 -6.54
C MET A 68 -6.37 9.20 -7.66
N LEU A 69 -7.68 8.99 -7.87
CA LEU A 69 -8.49 9.77 -8.82
C LEU A 69 -9.43 10.74 -8.08
N LYS A 70 -9.81 10.38 -6.84
CA LYS A 70 -10.64 11.20 -5.97
C LYS A 70 -10.02 11.35 -4.59
N HIS A 71 -10.46 12.40 -3.90
CA HIS A 71 -9.98 12.82 -2.59
C HIS A 71 -11.16 13.11 -1.65
N ASP A 72 -12.24 12.35 -1.78
CA ASP A 72 -13.34 12.40 -0.81
C ASP A 72 -12.90 11.83 0.55
N ASN A 73 -13.72 12.09 1.57
CA ASN A 73 -13.36 11.76 2.95
C ASN A 73 -13.21 10.25 3.19
N VAL A 74 -14.04 9.42 2.53
CA VAL A 74 -14.05 7.97 2.73
C VAL A 74 -12.81 7.36 2.11
N THR A 75 -12.53 7.71 0.84
CA THR A 75 -11.34 7.24 0.11
C THR A 75 -10.07 7.66 0.83
N LYS A 76 -9.97 8.94 1.25
CA LYS A 76 -8.83 9.44 2.04
C LYS A 76 -8.63 8.65 3.32
N THR A 77 -9.72 8.36 4.04
CA THR A 77 -9.64 7.65 5.32
C THR A 77 -9.11 6.23 5.12
N LEU A 78 -9.61 5.49 4.13
CA LEU A 78 -9.15 4.14 3.82
C LEU A 78 -7.66 4.12 3.43
N VAL A 79 -7.24 5.03 2.55
CA VAL A 79 -5.85 5.11 2.09
C VAL A 79 -4.90 5.54 3.20
N ASN A 80 -5.30 6.49 4.05
CA ASN A 80 -4.49 6.87 5.21
C ASN A 80 -4.36 5.72 6.22
N ASN A 81 -5.47 5.02 6.50
CA ASN A 81 -5.44 3.84 7.37
C ASN A 81 -4.51 2.75 6.80
N MET A 82 -4.57 2.47 5.50
CA MET A 82 -3.65 1.56 4.83
C MET A 82 -2.18 1.96 5.06
N ILE A 83 -1.86 3.25 4.89
CA ILE A 83 -0.50 3.77 5.09
C ILE A 83 -0.07 3.62 6.55
N ASP A 84 -0.94 3.91 7.51
CA ASP A 84 -0.60 3.82 8.92
C ASP A 84 -0.35 2.37 9.35
N LEU A 85 -1.14 1.41 8.86
CA LEU A 85 -0.87 -0.02 9.04
C LEU A 85 0.48 -0.46 8.45
N LEU A 86 0.86 0.07 7.28
CA LEU A 86 2.18 -0.20 6.70
C LEU A 86 3.32 0.41 7.53
N LYS A 87 3.12 1.60 8.13
CA LYS A 87 4.10 2.21 9.05
C LYS A 87 4.21 1.40 10.35
N GLU A 88 3.11 0.90 10.90
CA GLU A 88 3.12 0.01 12.05
C GLU A 88 3.88 -1.28 11.76
N LEU A 89 3.66 -1.87 10.58
CA LEU A 89 4.41 -3.03 10.12
C LEU A 89 5.90 -2.72 9.99
N LYS A 90 6.27 -1.53 9.48
CA LYS A 90 7.66 -1.04 9.48
C LYS A 90 8.27 -0.92 10.87
N MET A 91 7.52 -0.45 11.86
CA MET A 91 8.04 -0.38 13.24
C MET A 91 8.35 -1.78 13.80
N LYS A 92 7.54 -2.79 13.46
CA LYS A 92 7.74 -4.18 13.90
C LYS A 92 8.82 -4.92 13.10
N TYR A 93 8.94 -4.64 11.80
CA TYR A 93 9.85 -5.32 10.87
C TYR A 93 10.72 -4.34 10.06
N PRO A 94 11.54 -3.49 10.71
CA PRO A 94 12.27 -2.41 10.05
C PRO A 94 13.34 -2.89 9.07
N LYS A 95 13.79 -4.14 9.16
CA LYS A 95 14.72 -4.77 8.21
C LYS A 95 14.02 -5.25 6.93
N ASN A 96 12.70 -5.47 6.98
CA ASN A 96 11.94 -6.13 5.92
C ASN A 96 11.15 -5.14 5.08
N ILE A 97 10.65 -4.04 5.66
CA ILE A 97 9.85 -3.03 4.97
C ILE A 97 10.32 -1.63 5.34
N ASN A 98 10.35 -0.74 4.35
CA ASN A 98 10.52 0.68 4.55
C ASN A 98 9.39 1.47 3.86
N VAL A 99 8.91 2.53 4.52
CA VAL A 99 7.81 3.40 4.10
C VAL A 99 8.32 4.84 4.12
N ASN A 100 8.28 5.50 2.95
CA ASN A 100 8.79 6.85 2.70
C ASN A 100 7.77 7.71 1.96
#